data_AF-A0A851E0U1-F1
#
_entry.id   AF-A0A851E0U1-F1
#
_cell.length_a   1.000
_cell.length_b   1.000
_cell.length_c   1.000
_cell.angle_alpha   90.00
_cell.angle_beta   90.00
_cell.angle_gamma   90.00
#
_symmetry.space_group_name_H-M   'P 1'
#
loop_
_entity.id
_entity.type
_entity.pdbx_description
1 polymer ?
#
loop_
_entity_poly.entity_id
_entity_poly.type
_entity_poly.pdbx_seq_one_letter_code
_entity_poly.pdbx_strand_id
1 'polypeptide(L)'
;MAFVPDLDTLESSSLNEETLYGANCLSPQKKPRLDLEVTSPGVGIQVTVTRGHLSRTFRQAAVLVVAVTKLLKQPSHKDFADSDLGSFLDDIFEPVSFQCIKSSYTGTPIFRYTRSQSFDILDIDHKCFVLESPTQLVALHLQGPSAGQKVKLNIALYRPPSSQGSPGSGRVPVALGIKGYQLYMSCVMSGTKPVLQLEEADVRRDIESVELTRFVFYRLDSPAEGTTRFESAAFPGWFVCTSLQPRQPVGITNTPDQVNIATYELSGR
;
A
#
# COMPACT_ATOMS: atom_id res chain seq x y z
N MET A 1 -40.50 -47.74 24.14
CA MET A 1 -39.74 -48.91 24.65
C MET A 1 -39.14 -49.57 23.41
N ALA A 2 -37.92 -49.23 23.00
CA ALA A 2 -36.64 -49.77 23.50
C ALA A 2 -36.63 -51.30 23.51
N PHE A 3 -35.83 -51.94 22.64
CA PHE A 3 -34.61 -52.64 23.09
C PHE A 3 -33.76 -53.15 21.91
N VAL A 4 -32.45 -53.14 22.18
CA VAL A 4 -31.27 -53.58 21.39
C VAL A 4 -31.10 -55.10 21.56
N PRO A 5 -30.34 -55.80 20.69
CA PRO A 5 -28.96 -56.24 21.03
C PRO A 5 -28.02 -56.09 19.81
N ASP A 6 -26.69 -56.22 19.87
CA ASP A 6 -25.86 -56.92 20.84
C ASP A 6 -24.44 -56.32 20.96
N LEU A 7 -23.84 -56.65 22.09
CA LEU A 7 -22.54 -56.29 22.64
C LEU A 7 -21.55 -57.43 22.35
N ASP A 8 -20.30 -57.11 22.03
CA ASP A 8 -19.10 -57.78 22.58
C ASP A 8 -17.85 -56.93 22.21
N THR A 9 -17.24 -56.18 23.15
CA THR A 9 -16.04 -56.52 23.97
C THR A 9 -14.79 -56.93 23.16
N LEU A 10 -13.56 -56.42 23.34
CA LEU A 10 -12.84 -55.93 24.52
C LEU A 10 -11.53 -55.21 24.08
N GLU A 11 -11.12 -54.19 24.85
CA GLU A 11 -9.75 -53.82 25.28
C GLU A 11 -8.51 -53.95 24.36
N SER A 12 -7.71 -52.87 24.27
CA SER A 12 -6.44 -52.77 25.04
C SER A 12 -5.67 -51.44 24.83
N SER A 13 -5.54 -50.70 25.94
CA SER A 13 -4.37 -50.01 26.51
C SER A 13 -3.21 -49.38 25.70
N SER A 14 -2.74 -48.27 26.29
CA SER A 14 -1.37 -47.71 26.44
C SER A 14 -1.10 -46.44 25.60
N LEU A 15 -0.89 -45.23 26.15
CA LEU A 15 -0.08 -44.69 27.27
C LEU A 15 1.39 -44.42 26.87
N ASN A 16 1.66 -43.10 26.79
CA ASN A 16 2.92 -42.39 27.06
C ASN A 16 4.03 -42.21 25.99
N GLU A 17 4.33 -40.91 25.84
CA GLU A 17 5.62 -40.24 26.06
C GLU A 17 6.49 -39.77 24.89
N GLU A 18 6.97 -38.56 25.13
CA GLU A 18 7.89 -37.72 24.40
C GLU A 18 9.27 -38.37 24.29
N THR A 19 9.95 -38.23 23.14
CA THR A 19 11.40 -37.95 23.18
C THR A 19 11.90 -37.31 21.90
N LEU A 20 12.77 -36.32 22.10
CA LEU A 20 13.61 -35.63 21.13
C LEU A 20 14.48 -36.59 20.31
N TYR A 21 14.64 -36.32 19.01
CA TYR A 21 15.89 -36.56 18.28
C TYR A 21 16.07 -35.50 17.18
N GLY A 22 17.23 -34.82 17.22
CA GLY A 22 17.72 -34.00 16.12
C GLY A 22 18.39 -34.86 15.04
N ALA A 23 18.48 -34.34 13.82
CA ALA A 23 19.38 -34.85 12.80
C ALA A 23 19.87 -33.70 11.90
N ASN A 24 21.18 -33.43 12.00
CA ASN A 24 21.96 -32.77 10.97
C ASN A 24 21.87 -33.57 9.66
N CYS A 25 21.82 -32.90 8.51
CA CYS A 25 22.42 -33.42 7.27
C CYS A 25 22.73 -32.28 6.28
N LEU A 26 23.94 -32.33 5.75
CA LEU A 26 24.57 -31.41 4.80
C LEU A 26 24.03 -31.60 3.36
N SER A 27 23.97 -30.46 2.65
CA SER A 27 23.96 -30.15 1.19
C SER A 27 23.86 -31.28 0.13
N PRO A 28 23.22 -31.02 -1.05
CA PRO A 28 23.98 -30.40 -2.15
C PRO A 28 23.21 -29.40 -3.03
N GLN A 29 23.97 -28.42 -3.55
CA GLN A 29 23.58 -27.52 -4.66
C GLN A 29 23.14 -28.31 -5.90
N LYS A 30 21.95 -28.00 -6.43
CA LYS A 30 21.56 -28.34 -7.80
C LYS A 30 20.85 -27.15 -8.44
N LYS A 31 21.47 -26.61 -9.49
CA LYS A 31 20.86 -25.76 -10.51
C LYS A 31 19.66 -26.49 -11.14
N PRO A 32 18.60 -25.77 -11.50
CA PRO A 32 17.83 -26.08 -12.70
C PRO A 32 18.15 -25.04 -13.78
N ARG A 33 18.60 -25.54 -14.93
CA ARG A 33 18.52 -24.82 -16.21
C ARG A 33 17.07 -24.89 -16.68
N LEU A 34 16.52 -23.80 -17.20
CA LEU A 34 15.38 -23.83 -18.10
C LEU A 34 15.73 -23.01 -19.33
N ASP A 35 15.74 -23.69 -20.47
CA ASP A 35 15.63 -23.13 -21.81
C ASP A 35 14.32 -22.34 -21.91
N LEU A 36 14.39 -21.12 -22.41
CA LEU A 36 13.28 -20.47 -23.10
C LEU A 36 13.85 -19.47 -24.11
N GLU A 37 13.99 -19.92 -25.35
CA GLU A 37 13.96 -19.04 -26.51
C GLU A 37 12.58 -18.36 -26.55
N VAL A 38 12.51 -17.10 -26.11
CA VAL A 38 11.48 -16.14 -26.54
C VAL A 38 12.11 -14.75 -26.61
N THR A 39 12.15 -14.22 -27.83
CA THR A 39 12.60 -12.88 -28.18
C THR A 39 11.65 -11.82 -27.64
N SER A 40 12.09 -11.02 -26.66
CA SER A 40 11.58 -9.67 -26.39
C SER A 40 12.67 -8.85 -25.68
N PRO A 41 12.79 -7.52 -25.91
CA PRO A 41 13.81 -6.72 -25.24
C PRO A 41 13.34 -6.40 -23.81
N GLY A 42 13.41 -7.40 -22.94
CA GLY A 42 13.18 -7.24 -21.50
C GLY A 42 14.42 -6.62 -20.86
N VAL A 43 14.28 -5.43 -20.28
CA VAL A 43 15.31 -4.87 -19.40
C VAL A 43 15.39 -5.77 -18.16
N GLY A 44 16.38 -6.65 -18.12
CA GLY A 44 16.67 -7.48 -16.95
C GLY A 44 17.32 -6.63 -15.85
N ILE A 45 16.58 -6.33 -14.80
CA ILE A 45 17.15 -5.66 -13.61
C ILE A 45 17.79 -6.74 -12.73
N GLN A 46 19.12 -6.80 -12.69
CA GLN A 46 19.86 -7.65 -11.76
C GLN A 46 20.29 -6.84 -10.54
N VAL A 47 19.74 -7.17 -9.36
CA VAL A 47 20.07 -6.49 -8.10
C VAL A 47 21.11 -7.31 -7.35
N THR A 48 22.33 -6.78 -7.24
CA THR A 48 23.42 -7.42 -6.50
C THR A 48 23.64 -6.69 -5.18
N VAL A 49 23.37 -7.36 -4.06
CA VAL A 49 23.66 -6.82 -2.72
C VAL A 49 25.08 -7.22 -2.33
N THR A 50 26.01 -6.26 -2.38
CA THR A 50 27.38 -6.49 -1.88
C THR A 50 27.36 -6.61 -0.36
N ARG A 51 27.53 -7.83 0.18
CA ARG A 51 27.82 -8.04 1.61
C ARG A 51 29.27 -7.66 1.87
N GLY A 52 29.50 -6.37 2.15
CA GLY A 52 30.74 -5.91 2.76
C GLY A 52 30.83 -6.39 4.21
N HIS A 53 32.04 -6.74 4.66
CA HIS A 53 32.31 -7.28 5.99
C HIS A 53 31.77 -6.35 7.10
N LEU A 54 31.08 -6.95 8.07
CA LEU A 54 30.43 -6.27 9.19
C LEU A 54 31.44 -5.49 10.04
N SER A 55 31.53 -4.18 9.79
CA SER A 55 31.87 -3.21 10.83
C SER A 55 30.58 -2.44 11.16
N ARG A 56 30.19 -2.53 12.43
CA ARG A 56 28.96 -1.97 13.02
C ARG A 56 28.95 -0.45 12.89
N THR A 57 28.49 0.08 11.75
CA THR A 57 28.04 1.47 11.63
C THR A 57 26.76 1.50 10.79
N PHE A 58 25.75 2.23 11.27
CA PHE A 58 24.38 2.26 10.71
C PHE A 58 24.27 3.03 9.39
N ARG A 59 25.01 2.61 8.37
CA ARG A 59 24.87 3.12 7.00
C ARG A 59 24.91 1.96 6.02
N GLN A 60 23.78 1.25 5.90
CA GLN A 60 23.60 0.36 4.75
C GLN A 60 23.26 1.22 3.54
N ALA A 61 24.25 1.40 2.65
CA ALA A 61 24.02 1.91 1.30
C ALA A 61 23.79 0.71 0.38
N ALA A 62 22.66 0.69 -0.31
CA ALA A 62 22.44 -0.22 -1.43
C ALA A 62 22.68 0.58 -2.72
N VAL A 63 23.62 0.13 -3.55
CA VAL A 63 23.89 0.72 -4.86
C VAL A 63 23.14 -0.11 -5.90
N LEU A 64 22.10 0.47 -6.50
CA LEU A 64 21.42 -0.13 -7.66
C LEU A 64 22.15 0.33 -8.92
N VAL A 65 22.92 -0.55 -9.53
CA VAL A 65 23.53 -0.32 -10.85
C VAL A 65 22.59 -0.90 -11.90
N VAL A 66 21.99 -0.04 -12.72
CA VAL A 66 21.17 -0.46 -13.87
C VAL A 66 22.00 -0.31 -15.12
N ALA A 67 22.50 -1.42 -15.66
CA ALA A 67 23.15 -1.43 -16.96
C ALA A 67 22.08 -1.51 -18.05
N VAL A 68 21.90 -0.43 -18.81
CA VAL A 68 21.02 -0.43 -19.99
C VAL A 68 21.91 -0.61 -21.22
N THR A 69 22.02 -1.83 -21.72
CA THR A 69 22.75 -2.08 -22.97
C THR A 69 21.82 -1.77 -24.15
N LYS A 70 21.98 -0.59 -24.75
CA LYS A 70 21.50 -0.36 -26.13
C LYS A 70 22.72 -0.44 -27.05
N LEU A 71 22.87 -1.54 -27.77
CA LEU A 71 23.79 -1.62 -28.91
C LEU A 71 23.23 -0.71 -30.00
N LEU A 72 23.69 0.54 -30.04
CA LEU A 72 23.14 1.56 -30.95
C LEU A 72 23.84 1.59 -32.30
N LYS A 73 25.03 0.97 -32.45
CA LYS A 73 25.79 1.02 -33.70
C LYS A 73 26.47 -0.31 -34.01
N GLN A 74 26.35 -0.71 -35.28
CA GLN A 74 27.08 -1.83 -35.85
C GLN A 74 28.41 -1.28 -36.42
N PRO A 75 29.58 -1.68 -35.88
CA PRO A 75 30.84 -1.12 -36.31
C PRO A 75 31.18 -1.55 -37.74
N SER A 76 31.64 -0.60 -38.56
CA SER A 76 32.14 -0.87 -39.91
C SER A 76 33.49 -1.60 -39.86
N HIS A 77 33.68 -2.61 -40.71
CA HIS A 77 34.92 -3.39 -40.79
C HIS A 77 36.15 -2.49 -41.06
N LYS A 78 37.05 -2.41 -40.08
CA LYS A 78 38.41 -1.91 -40.22
C LYS A 78 39.37 -2.86 -39.51
N ASP A 79 40.62 -2.90 -39.96
CA ASP A 79 41.69 -3.65 -39.30
C ASP A 79 41.80 -3.19 -37.85
N PHE A 80 41.56 -4.11 -36.91
CA PHE A 80 41.47 -3.84 -35.49
C PHE A 80 42.81 -4.15 -34.83
N ALA A 81 43.45 -3.15 -34.23
CA ALA A 81 44.62 -3.33 -33.37
C ALA A 81 44.25 -3.13 -31.90
N ASP A 82 45.04 -3.70 -30.97
CA ASP A 82 44.79 -3.59 -29.52
C ASP A 82 44.77 -2.13 -29.01
N SER A 83 45.45 -1.22 -29.71
CA SER A 83 45.41 0.23 -29.43
C SER A 83 44.04 0.86 -29.67
N ASP A 84 43.21 0.25 -30.50
CA ASP A 84 41.92 0.80 -30.95
C ASP A 84 40.77 0.38 -30.03
N LEU A 85 41.03 -0.50 -29.06
CA LEU A 85 40.03 -1.04 -28.14
C LEU A 85 39.35 0.06 -27.34
N GLY A 86 40.08 1.08 -26.89
CA GLY A 86 39.51 2.20 -26.13
C GLY A 86 38.49 2.99 -26.95
N SER A 87 38.90 3.45 -28.13
CA SER A 87 38.02 4.20 -29.04
C SER A 87 36.83 3.39 -29.53
N PHE A 88 37.00 2.09 -29.75
CA PHE A 88 35.93 1.20 -30.17
C PHE A 88 34.85 1.05 -29.09
N LEU A 89 35.25 0.96 -27.82
CA LEU A 89 34.32 0.90 -26.70
C LEU A 89 33.55 2.22 -26.54
N ASP A 90 34.22 3.36 -26.71
CA ASP A 90 33.57 4.68 -26.67
C ASP A 90 32.57 4.89 -27.83
N ASP A 91 32.85 4.35 -29.02
CA ASP A 91 31.96 4.41 -30.19
C ASP A 91 30.70 3.52 -30.04
N ILE A 92 30.80 2.44 -29.26
CA ILE A 92 29.72 1.47 -29.03
C ILE A 92 28.87 1.86 -27.83
N PHE A 93 29.48 2.39 -26.77
CA PHE A 93 28.82 2.67 -25.51
C PHE A 93 28.63 4.18 -25.32
N GLU A 94 27.41 4.66 -25.57
CA GLU A 94 27.02 5.99 -25.11
C GLU A 94 27.03 6.02 -23.56
N PRO A 95 27.73 6.98 -22.92
CA PRO A 95 27.85 7.02 -21.48
C PRO A 95 26.46 7.15 -20.84
N VAL A 96 26.04 6.12 -20.09
CA VAL A 96 24.78 6.13 -19.36
C VAL A 96 24.90 7.15 -18.23
N SER A 97 24.21 8.28 -18.35
CA SER A 97 24.12 9.25 -17.26
C SER A 97 23.34 8.64 -16.10
N PHE A 98 24.03 8.40 -14.98
CA PHE A 98 23.39 7.97 -13.75
C PHE A 98 22.92 9.19 -12.96
N GLN A 99 21.61 9.28 -12.73
CA GLN A 99 21.07 10.28 -11.80
C GLN A 99 21.22 9.74 -10.38
N CYS A 100 22.26 10.19 -9.67
CA CYS A 100 22.47 9.82 -8.28
C CYS A 100 21.48 10.58 -7.39
N ILE A 101 20.33 9.96 -7.08
CA ILE A 101 19.38 10.49 -6.10
C ILE A 101 19.90 10.14 -4.70
N LYS A 102 20.66 11.06 -4.10
CA LYS A 102 21.05 10.97 -2.69
C LYS A 102 19.88 11.47 -1.84
N SER A 103 19.05 10.55 -1.35
CA SER A 103 18.13 10.87 -0.27
C SER A 103 18.65 10.29 1.04
N SER A 104 18.95 11.16 2.01
CA SER A 104 19.32 10.79 3.37
C SER A 104 18.14 11.06 4.30
N TYR A 105 17.27 10.07 4.49
CA TYR A 105 16.24 10.14 5.52
C TYR A 105 16.83 9.70 6.86
N THR A 106 16.83 10.59 7.85
CA THR A 106 17.36 10.33 9.19
C THR A 106 16.35 9.67 10.14
N GLY A 107 15.13 9.35 9.68
CA GLY A 107 14.08 8.71 10.48
C GLY A 107 13.31 7.63 9.72
N THR A 108 12.82 6.61 10.42
CA THR A 108 11.88 5.64 9.84
C THR A 108 10.51 6.30 9.73
N PRO A 109 9.84 6.30 8.57
CA PRO A 109 8.54 6.93 8.41
C PRO A 109 7.48 6.27 9.29
N ILE A 110 6.50 7.06 9.74
CA ILE A 110 5.34 6.63 10.52
C ILE A 110 4.45 5.74 9.66
N PHE A 111 4.25 6.09 8.39
CA PHE A 111 3.53 5.24 7.43
C PHE A 111 4.27 5.22 6.10
N ARG A 112 4.48 4.03 5.54
CA ARG A 112 5.10 3.86 4.22
C ARG A 112 4.05 3.76 3.12
N TYR A 113 4.13 4.64 2.13
CA TYR A 113 3.24 4.59 0.97
C TYR A 113 3.45 3.28 0.20
N THR A 114 2.38 2.78 -0.40
CA THR A 114 2.43 1.54 -1.20
C THR A 114 1.89 1.74 -2.61
N ARG A 115 0.60 2.06 -2.72
CA ARG A 115 -0.13 2.22 -3.97
C ARG A 115 -1.37 3.06 -3.72
N SER A 116 -2.03 3.49 -4.79
CA SER A 116 -3.33 4.14 -4.72
C SER A 116 -4.34 3.38 -5.59
N GLN A 117 -5.60 3.38 -5.19
CA GLN A 117 -6.70 2.81 -5.98
C GLN A 117 -7.92 3.73 -5.93
N SER A 118 -8.61 3.84 -7.07
CA SER A 118 -9.83 4.64 -7.19
C SER A 118 -11.06 3.84 -6.79
N PHE A 119 -11.94 4.45 -5.99
CA PHE A 119 -13.20 3.86 -5.58
C PHE A 119 -14.35 4.84 -5.79
N ASP A 120 -15.47 4.29 -6.23
CA ASP A 120 -16.78 4.89 -6.02
C ASP A 120 -17.16 4.70 -4.53
N ILE A 121 -17.70 5.73 -3.90
CA ILE A 121 -18.15 5.70 -2.50
C ILE A 121 -19.62 6.12 -2.41
N LEU A 122 -20.38 5.39 -1.60
CA LEU A 122 -21.74 5.72 -1.18
C LEU A 122 -21.84 5.52 0.33
N ASP A 123 -22.62 6.33 1.03
CA ASP A 123 -23.05 5.96 2.38
C ASP A 123 -24.15 4.88 2.34
N ILE A 124 -24.51 4.29 3.48
CA ILE A 124 -25.53 3.21 3.53
C ILE A 124 -26.95 3.66 3.16
N ASP A 125 -27.18 4.96 3.03
CA ASP A 125 -28.42 5.55 2.51
C ASP A 125 -28.26 5.95 1.03
N HIS A 126 -27.22 5.45 0.37
CA HIS A 126 -26.91 5.67 -1.04
C HIS A 126 -26.66 7.13 -1.43
N LYS A 127 -26.27 8.00 -0.48
CA LYS A 127 -25.76 9.33 -0.81
C LYS A 127 -24.32 9.22 -1.29
N CYS A 128 -24.00 9.98 -2.34
CA CYS A 128 -22.65 10.09 -2.85
C CYS A 128 -22.03 11.44 -2.47
N PHE A 129 -20.70 11.53 -2.57
CA PHE A 129 -20.00 12.79 -2.36
C PHE A 129 -20.01 13.65 -3.62
N VAL A 130 -20.20 14.94 -3.45
CA VAL A 130 -20.05 15.97 -4.48
C VAL A 130 -19.19 17.10 -3.92
N LEU A 131 -18.31 17.63 -4.74
CA LEU A 131 -17.53 18.82 -4.41
C LEU A 131 -18.35 20.06 -4.78
N GLU A 132 -18.97 20.70 -3.79
CA GLU A 132 -19.88 21.85 -3.99
C GLU A 132 -19.10 23.17 -4.09
N SER A 133 -17.99 23.27 -3.36
CA SER A 133 -17.03 24.37 -3.46
C SER A 133 -15.61 23.79 -3.47
N PRO A 134 -14.56 24.57 -3.81
CA PRO A 134 -13.19 24.06 -3.93
C PRO A 134 -12.67 23.25 -2.74
N THR A 135 -13.22 23.48 -1.54
CA THR A 135 -12.79 22.80 -0.31
C THR A 135 -13.95 22.20 0.51
N GLN A 136 -15.16 22.11 -0.05
CA GLN A 136 -16.33 21.58 0.65
C GLN A 136 -16.94 20.39 -0.08
N LEU A 137 -16.88 19.23 0.56
CA LEU A 137 -17.64 18.05 0.16
C LEU A 137 -19.00 18.02 0.85
N VAL A 138 -20.03 17.70 0.08
CA VAL A 138 -21.38 17.45 0.57
C VAL A 138 -21.83 16.05 0.17
N ALA A 139 -22.74 15.47 0.96
CA ALA A 139 -23.34 14.16 0.67
C ALA A 139 -24.79 14.32 0.23
N LEU A 140 -25.15 13.80 -0.94
CA LEU A 140 -26.53 13.84 -1.47
C LEU A 140 -26.81 12.68 -2.43
N HIS A 141 -28.10 12.38 -2.59
CA HIS A 141 -28.59 11.55 -3.68
C HIS A 141 -28.48 12.32 -5.00
N LEU A 142 -27.77 11.76 -5.98
CA LEU A 142 -27.76 12.28 -7.34
C LEU A 142 -28.75 11.49 -8.20
N GLN A 143 -29.51 12.19 -9.04
CA GLN A 143 -30.43 11.60 -9.99
C GLN A 143 -30.22 12.18 -11.39
N GLY A 144 -30.41 11.34 -12.41
CA GLY A 144 -30.45 11.76 -13.80
C GLY A 144 -29.12 12.34 -14.32
N PRO A 145 -29.14 13.44 -15.10
CA PRO A 145 -27.96 13.98 -15.80
C PRO A 145 -26.80 14.38 -14.88
N SER A 146 -27.07 14.65 -13.60
CA SER A 146 -26.07 15.12 -12.64
C SER A 146 -25.15 14.00 -12.11
N ALA A 147 -25.36 12.74 -12.51
CA ALA A 147 -24.56 11.59 -12.04
C ALA A 147 -23.05 11.75 -12.30
N GLY A 148 -22.65 12.54 -13.30
CA GLY A 148 -21.24 12.86 -13.58
C GLY A 148 -20.54 13.69 -12.52
N GLN A 149 -21.28 14.32 -11.60
CA GLN A 149 -20.72 15.14 -10.51
C GLN A 149 -20.25 14.30 -9.31
N LYS A 150 -20.54 12.99 -9.30
CA LYS A 150 -20.13 12.07 -8.24
C LYS A 150 -18.62 12.06 -8.10
N VAL A 151 -18.14 12.39 -6.91
CA VAL A 151 -16.73 12.27 -6.53
C VAL A 151 -16.35 10.81 -6.42
N LYS A 152 -15.19 10.47 -6.98
CA LYS A 152 -14.48 9.21 -6.71
C LYS A 152 -13.35 9.48 -5.74
N LEU A 153 -13.12 8.58 -4.80
CA LEU A 153 -11.96 8.66 -3.92
C LEU A 153 -10.77 7.98 -4.57
N ASN A 154 -9.60 8.61 -4.52
CA ASN A 154 -8.33 7.96 -4.76
C ASN A 154 -7.70 7.63 -3.40
N ILE A 155 -7.85 6.37 -2.98
CA ILE A 155 -7.41 5.91 -1.66
C ILE A 155 -5.94 5.50 -1.78
N ALA A 156 -5.04 6.22 -1.12
CA ALA A 156 -3.63 5.87 -0.99
C ALA A 156 -3.45 4.91 0.19
N LEU A 157 -2.89 3.73 -0.04
CA LEU A 157 -2.67 2.71 0.99
C LEU A 157 -1.26 2.84 1.57
N TYR A 158 -1.18 2.69 2.89
CA TYR A 158 0.09 2.68 3.61
C TYR A 158 0.31 1.37 4.38
N ARG A 159 1.57 1.14 4.77
CA ARG A 159 1.92 0.16 5.80
C ARG A 159 2.38 0.88 7.06
N PRO A 160 1.92 0.47 8.25
CA PRO A 160 2.48 0.94 9.50
C PRO A 160 3.93 0.46 9.67
N PRO A 161 4.70 1.01 10.63
CA PRO A 161 6.05 0.54 10.92
C PRO A 161 5.98 -0.89 11.43
N SER A 162 6.98 -1.70 11.11
CA SER A 162 7.07 -3.12 11.46
C SER A 162 7.03 -3.40 12.98
N SER A 163 7.21 -2.38 13.82
CA SER A 163 7.15 -2.48 15.28
C SER A 163 5.76 -2.30 15.90
N GLN A 164 4.76 -1.80 15.14
CA GLN A 164 3.39 -1.58 15.65
C GLN A 164 2.35 -2.55 15.06
N GLY A 165 2.73 -3.43 14.14
CA GLY A 165 1.79 -4.34 13.48
C GLY A 165 1.58 -5.63 14.27
N SER A 166 0.50 -5.71 15.07
CA SER A 166 -0.10 -7.01 15.35
C SER A 166 -0.75 -7.52 14.05
N PRO A 167 -0.33 -8.66 13.49
CA PRO A 167 -0.96 -9.23 12.31
C PRO A 167 -2.41 -9.59 12.70
N GLY A 168 -3.40 -8.83 12.22
CA GLY A 168 -4.81 -9.15 12.43
C GLY A 168 -5.74 -8.05 12.93
N SER A 169 -5.26 -6.81 13.15
CA SER A 169 -6.15 -5.73 13.61
C SER A 169 -7.27 -5.37 12.63
N GLY A 170 -7.18 -5.76 11.35
CA GLY A 170 -8.17 -5.39 10.31
C GLY A 170 -8.18 -3.90 9.92
N ARG A 171 -7.32 -3.08 10.55
CA ARG A 171 -7.21 -1.64 10.31
C ARG A 171 -6.14 -1.36 9.26
N VAL A 172 -6.52 -0.78 8.12
CA VAL A 172 -5.59 -0.44 7.03
C VAL A 172 -5.38 1.08 7.00
N PRO A 173 -4.17 1.61 7.24
CA PRO A 173 -3.94 3.05 7.17
C PRO A 173 -4.00 3.52 5.71
N VAL A 174 -4.80 4.56 5.46
CA VAL A 174 -5.06 5.14 4.15
C VAL A 174 -5.10 6.66 4.19
N ALA A 175 -4.87 7.32 3.06
CA ALA A 175 -5.23 8.72 2.85
C ALA A 175 -6.32 8.81 1.78
N LEU A 176 -7.28 9.69 1.98
CA LEU A 176 -8.49 9.79 1.16
C LEU A 176 -8.39 11.02 0.24
N GLY A 177 -7.94 10.80 -0.99
CA GLY A 177 -7.82 11.84 -2.01
C GLY A 177 -9.08 11.97 -2.86
N ILE A 178 -9.35 13.16 -3.38
CA ILE A 178 -10.46 13.41 -4.31
C ILE A 178 -9.95 13.22 -5.74
N LYS A 179 -10.44 12.19 -6.45
CA LYS A 179 -9.94 11.87 -7.80
C LYS A 179 -10.19 13.03 -8.76
N GLY A 180 -9.16 13.43 -9.50
CA GLY A 180 -9.20 14.56 -10.43
C GLY A 180 -8.84 15.90 -9.78
N TYR A 181 -8.66 15.93 -8.45
CA TYR A 181 -8.26 17.10 -7.69
C TYR A 181 -7.00 16.78 -6.87
N GLN A 182 -6.18 17.79 -6.57
CA GLN A 182 -5.01 17.64 -5.68
C GLN A 182 -5.41 17.79 -4.19
N LEU A 183 -6.62 17.36 -3.85
CA LEU A 183 -7.23 17.55 -2.54
C LEU A 183 -7.26 16.23 -1.77
N TYR A 184 -6.92 16.30 -0.49
CA TYR A 184 -7.01 15.18 0.45
C TYR A 184 -7.81 15.58 1.67
N MET A 185 -8.59 14.62 2.18
CA MET A 185 -9.22 14.75 3.48
C MET A 185 -8.17 14.77 4.57
N SER A 186 -8.37 15.64 5.55
CA SER A 186 -7.54 15.74 6.75
C SER A 186 -8.40 16.09 7.96
N CYS A 187 -7.96 15.66 9.14
CA CYS A 187 -8.60 16.04 10.39
C CYS A 187 -7.71 17.02 11.15
N VAL A 188 -8.26 18.16 11.56
CA VAL A 188 -7.55 19.18 12.33
C VAL A 188 -8.37 19.63 13.52
N MET A 189 -7.72 20.18 14.55
CA MET A 189 -8.44 20.82 15.64
C MET A 189 -8.92 22.21 15.20
N SER A 190 -10.22 22.48 15.29
CA SER A 190 -10.79 23.82 15.08
C SER A 190 -11.52 24.26 16.34
N GLY A 191 -10.96 25.25 17.03
CA GLY A 191 -11.39 25.61 18.38
C GLY A 191 -11.16 24.45 19.35
N THR A 192 -12.25 23.88 19.88
CA THR A 192 -12.22 22.81 20.89
C THR A 192 -12.62 21.43 20.35
N LYS A 193 -12.90 21.31 19.05
CA LYS A 193 -13.35 20.06 18.44
C LYS A 193 -12.57 19.73 17.18
N PRO A 194 -12.32 18.45 16.90
CA PRO A 194 -11.74 18.05 15.64
C PRO A 194 -12.78 18.24 14.52
N VAL A 195 -12.29 18.66 13.36
CA VAL A 195 -13.10 18.86 12.15
C VAL A 195 -12.42 18.20 10.95
N LEU A 196 -13.23 17.81 9.97
CA LEU A 196 -12.75 17.36 8.67
C LEU A 196 -12.58 18.57 7.75
N GLN A 197 -11.49 18.61 7.00
CA GLN A 197 -11.29 19.61 5.95
C GLN A 197 -10.62 18.99 4.72
N LEU A 198 -10.71 19.68 3.59
CA LEU A 198 -9.94 19.38 2.38
C LEU A 198 -8.71 20.28 2.32
N GLU A 199 -7.53 19.68 2.20
CA GLU A 199 -6.26 20.38 2.00
C GLU A 199 -5.66 20.00 0.65
N GLU A 200 -5.04 20.96 -0.01
CA GLU A 200 -4.18 20.68 -1.16
C GLU A 200 -2.87 20.06 -0.67
N ALA A 201 -2.57 18.85 -1.11
CA ALA A 201 -1.39 18.11 -0.64
C ALA A 201 -0.91 17.07 -1.65
N ASP A 202 0.38 16.75 -1.59
CA ASP A 202 0.91 15.51 -2.15
C ASP A 202 1.26 14.53 -1.02
N VAL A 203 0.33 13.60 -0.79
CA VAL A 203 0.49 12.53 0.20
C VAL A 203 0.82 11.17 -0.44
N ARG A 204 1.11 11.09 -1.75
CA ARG A 204 1.55 9.83 -2.40
C ARG A 204 3.03 9.52 -2.14
N ARG A 205 3.43 9.69 -0.89
CA ARG A 205 4.78 9.56 -0.35
C ARG A 205 4.68 9.12 1.11
N ASP A 206 5.81 8.78 1.70
CA ASP A 206 5.84 8.36 3.09
C ASP A 206 5.38 9.47 4.05
N ILE A 207 4.67 9.07 5.10
CA ILE A 207 4.25 9.96 6.19
C ILE A 207 5.35 9.95 7.23
N GLU A 208 6.09 11.05 7.30
CA GLU A 208 7.33 11.14 8.06
C GLU A 208 7.18 11.84 9.42
N SER A 209 6.07 12.54 9.66
CA SER A 209 5.86 13.34 10.87
C SER A 209 4.46 13.15 11.45
N VAL A 210 4.33 13.40 12.76
CA VAL A 210 3.03 13.35 13.48
C VAL A 210 2.04 14.37 12.91
N GLU A 211 2.54 15.52 12.44
CA GLU A 211 1.73 16.54 11.79
C GLU A 211 1.04 16.01 10.51
N LEU A 212 1.73 15.18 9.73
CA LEU A 212 1.18 14.59 8.50
C LEU A 212 0.21 13.44 8.77
N THR A 213 0.16 12.91 10.00
CA THR A 213 -0.83 11.90 10.42
C THR A 213 -2.27 12.41 10.31
N ARG A 214 -2.49 13.74 10.23
CA ARG A 214 -3.82 14.33 9.99
C ARG A 214 -4.50 13.85 8.70
N PHE A 215 -3.72 13.44 7.71
CA PHE A 215 -4.20 12.89 6.44
C PHE A 215 -4.51 11.39 6.48
N VAL A 216 -4.16 10.73 7.58
CA VAL A 216 -4.26 9.27 7.70
C VAL A 216 -5.57 8.90 8.40
N PHE A 217 -6.27 7.96 7.77
CA PHE A 217 -7.45 7.31 8.29
C PHE A 217 -7.20 5.81 8.35
N TYR A 218 -7.75 5.13 9.34
CA TYR A 218 -7.85 3.68 9.33
C TYR A 218 -9.12 3.28 8.60
N ARG A 219 -8.95 2.61 7.46
CA ARG A 219 -10.02 1.90 6.76
C ARG A 219 -10.35 0.63 7.53
N LEU A 220 -11.61 0.54 7.95
CA LEU A 220 -12.18 -0.59 8.70
C LEU A 220 -13.21 -1.26 7.81
N ASP A 221 -12.85 -2.36 7.16
CA ASP A 221 -13.77 -3.13 6.34
C ASP A 221 -14.55 -4.14 7.20
N SER A 222 -15.84 -4.29 6.93
CA SER A 222 -16.71 -5.36 7.43
C SER A 222 -17.00 -6.32 6.26
N PRO A 223 -16.21 -7.39 6.06
CA PRO A 223 -16.35 -8.27 4.89
C PRO A 223 -17.70 -8.98 4.81
N ALA A 224 -18.32 -9.26 5.96
CA ALA A 224 -19.63 -9.91 6.03
C ALA A 224 -20.76 -9.01 5.50
N GLU A 225 -20.65 -7.70 5.71
CA GLU A 225 -21.66 -6.72 5.32
C GLU A 225 -21.29 -6.01 4.01
N GLY A 226 -20.04 -6.12 3.55
CA GLY A 226 -19.56 -5.38 2.38
C GLY A 226 -19.39 -3.88 2.63
N THR A 227 -19.33 -3.47 3.90
CA THR A 227 -19.27 -2.06 4.32
C THR A 227 -17.89 -1.67 4.82
N THR A 228 -17.65 -0.36 4.90
CA THR A 228 -16.39 0.23 5.34
C THR A 228 -16.66 1.46 6.21
N ARG A 229 -15.83 1.66 7.25
CA ARG A 229 -15.74 2.91 8.02
C ARG A 229 -14.33 3.49 7.95
N PHE A 230 -14.22 4.79 8.14
CA PHE A 230 -12.93 5.49 8.13
C PHE A 230 -12.73 6.25 9.44
N GLU A 231 -11.82 5.75 10.28
CA GLU A 231 -11.47 6.38 11.56
C GLU A 231 -10.25 7.28 11.40
N SER A 232 -10.23 8.47 11.98
CA SER A 232 -9.07 9.35 11.96
C SER A 232 -7.90 8.77 12.77
N ALA A 233 -6.70 8.74 12.19
CA ALA A 233 -5.49 8.38 12.93
C ALA A 233 -5.03 9.50 13.88
N ALA A 234 -5.27 10.76 13.51
CA ALA A 234 -4.93 11.92 14.35
C ALA A 234 -5.90 12.12 15.52
N PHE A 235 -7.16 11.69 15.36
CA PHE A 235 -8.19 11.76 16.40
C PHE A 235 -8.89 10.40 16.56
N PRO A 236 -8.30 9.45 17.30
CA PRO A 236 -8.88 8.12 17.50
C PRO A 236 -10.32 8.20 18.04
N GLY A 237 -11.17 7.28 17.58
CA GLY A 237 -12.61 7.26 17.86
C GLY A 237 -13.45 8.22 17.03
N TRP A 238 -12.85 9.09 16.21
CA TRP A 238 -13.58 9.96 15.28
C TRP A 238 -13.63 9.36 13.88
N PHE A 239 -14.82 9.29 13.31
CA PHE A 239 -15.10 8.65 12.02
C PHE A 239 -15.60 9.66 11.01
N VAL A 240 -15.21 9.51 9.74
CA VAL A 240 -15.83 10.27 8.63
C VAL A 240 -17.32 9.95 8.62
N CYS A 241 -18.16 10.99 8.54
CA CYS A 241 -19.61 10.83 8.57
C CYS A 241 -20.34 11.81 7.64
N THR A 242 -21.55 11.44 7.26
CA THR A 242 -22.54 12.26 6.57
C THR A 242 -23.74 12.53 7.48
N SER A 243 -24.47 13.61 7.19
CA SER A 243 -25.77 13.86 7.83
C SER A 243 -26.84 12.92 7.29
N LEU A 244 -27.88 12.68 8.10
CA LEU A 244 -29.13 12.07 7.61
C LEU A 244 -29.82 12.95 6.57
N GLN A 245 -29.65 14.27 6.66
CA GLN A 245 -30.19 15.21 5.68
C GLN A 245 -29.28 15.31 4.45
N PRO A 246 -29.84 15.35 3.23
CA PRO A 246 -29.05 15.49 2.02
C PRO A 246 -28.44 16.90 1.91
N ARG A 247 -27.37 17.00 1.11
CA ARG A 247 -26.63 18.22 0.80
C ARG A 247 -26.10 18.93 2.04
N GLN A 248 -25.70 18.14 3.04
CA GLN A 248 -24.95 18.63 4.20
C GLN A 248 -23.46 18.32 4.03
N PRO A 249 -22.57 19.11 4.63
CA PRO A 249 -21.13 18.86 4.58
C PRO A 249 -20.76 17.47 5.11
N VAL A 250 -19.78 16.83 4.46
CA VAL A 250 -19.11 15.64 5.01
C VAL A 250 -18.24 16.10 6.18
N GLY A 251 -18.32 15.39 7.31
CA GLY A 251 -17.65 15.75 8.55
C GLY A 251 -17.01 14.56 9.25
N ILE A 252 -16.75 14.73 10.54
CA ILE A 252 -16.35 13.63 11.43
C ILE A 252 -17.17 13.62 12.72
N THR A 253 -17.32 12.45 13.32
CA THR A 253 -18.11 12.23 14.54
C THR A 253 -17.45 11.20 15.46
N ASN A 254 -17.62 11.33 16.77
CA ASN A 254 -17.23 10.31 17.76
C ASN A 254 -18.40 9.41 18.20
N THR A 255 -19.59 9.59 17.62
CA THR A 255 -20.78 8.75 17.83
C THR A 255 -21.28 8.23 16.48
N PRO A 256 -20.53 7.32 15.83
CA PRO A 256 -20.86 6.83 14.49
C PRO A 256 -22.23 6.14 14.49
N ASP A 257 -23.00 6.39 13.43
CA ASP A 257 -24.28 5.72 13.12
C ASP A 257 -25.42 5.92 14.16
N GLN A 258 -25.30 6.90 15.07
CA GLN A 258 -26.37 7.24 16.04
C GLN A 258 -27.37 8.27 15.48
N VAL A 259 -26.87 9.41 14.99
CA VAL A 259 -27.65 10.53 14.42
C VAL A 259 -27.02 11.07 13.13
N ASN A 260 -26.13 10.27 12.56
CA ASN A 260 -25.32 10.53 11.38
C ASN A 260 -25.07 9.16 10.71
N ILE A 261 -24.44 9.15 9.54
CA ILE A 261 -24.03 7.90 8.89
C ILE A 261 -22.52 7.93 8.75
N ALA A 262 -21.84 6.95 9.34
CA ALA A 262 -20.39 6.77 9.28
C ALA A 262 -19.97 5.49 8.53
N THR A 263 -20.95 4.78 7.98
CA THR A 263 -20.79 3.52 7.26
C THR A 263 -21.00 3.71 5.76
N TYR A 264 -20.11 3.13 4.96
CA TYR A 264 -20.01 3.33 3.52
C TYR A 264 -19.89 2.02 2.75
N GLU A 265 -20.30 2.04 1.48
CA GLU A 265 -20.03 1.01 0.49
C GLU A 265 -18.98 1.53 -0.50
N LEU A 266 -17.93 0.73 -0.73
CA LEU A 266 -16.87 1.05 -1.69
C LEU A 266 -16.93 0.08 -2.88
N SER A 267 -16.92 0.63 -4.09
CA SER A 267 -16.83 -0.16 -5.33
C SER A 267 -15.62 0.24 -6.15
N GLY A 268 -14.73 -0.72 -6.41
CA GLY A 268 -13.55 -0.54 -7.26
C GLY A 268 -13.85 -0.95 -8.70
N ARG A 269 -13.31 -0.21 -9.67
CA ARG A 269 -13.15 -0.67 -11.06
C ARG A 269 -11.67 -0.69 -11.41
#